data_AF-A0A139QUV2-F1
#
_entry.id   AF-A0A139QUV2-F1
#
_cell.length_a   1.000
_cell.length_b   1.000
_cell.length_c   1.000
_cell.angle_alpha   90.00
_cell.angle_beta   90.00
_cell.angle_gamma   90.00
#
_symmetry.space_group_name_H-M   'P 1'
#
loop_
_entity.id
_entity.type
_entity.pdbx_description
1 polymer ?
#
loop_
_entity_poly.entity_id
_entity_poly.type
_entity_poly.pdbx_seq_one_letter_code
_entity_poly.pdbx_strand_id
1 'polypeptide(L)'
;MEIKPDKAVTFVDNHDTQRGQALESTVQEWFKPAAYALILLRDQGLPCVFYGDYYGISGQYAQEDFKEVLDRLLAIRKDLAYGEQTDYFDDANCIGWVRAGAENQTPLAVLISNDQENSKSMFVGPEWADQTFVDLLENHPAQVTINADGYGEFPVAAGSVSVWAVNTI
;
A
#
# COMPACT_ATOMS: atom_id res chain seq x y z
N MET A 1 3.94 27.29 -8.06
CA MET A 1 4.88 26.21 -8.43
C MET A 1 4.03 25.09 -9.00
N GLU A 2 4.30 24.64 -10.22
CA GLU A 2 3.54 23.57 -10.87
C GLU A 2 4.05 22.22 -10.33
N ILE A 3 3.16 21.39 -9.77
CA ILE A 3 3.52 20.05 -9.28
C ILE A 3 3.46 19.08 -10.47
N LYS A 4 4.53 18.30 -10.69
CA LYS A 4 4.67 17.32 -11.79
C LYS A 4 4.92 15.92 -11.24
N PRO A 5 3.92 15.33 -10.56
CA PRO A 5 4.11 14.06 -9.86
C PRO A 5 4.42 12.90 -10.80
N ASP A 6 3.94 12.96 -12.05
CA ASP A 6 4.24 12.05 -13.16
C ASP A 6 5.71 12.07 -13.61
N LYS A 7 6.49 13.05 -13.14
CA LYS A 7 7.93 13.20 -13.45
C LYS A 7 8.84 12.91 -12.27
N ALA A 8 8.30 12.38 -11.17
CA ALA A 8 9.06 11.97 -10.01
C ALA A 8 9.25 10.45 -9.99
N VAL A 9 10.51 10.00 -9.97
CA VAL A 9 10.84 8.61 -9.67
C VAL A 9 10.81 8.44 -8.15
N THR A 10 9.89 7.62 -7.66
CA THR A 10 9.73 7.34 -6.24
C THR A 10 10.37 6.00 -5.88
N PHE A 11 11.13 5.96 -4.80
CA PHE A 11 11.80 4.76 -4.30
C PHE A 11 11.74 4.72 -2.77
N VAL A 12 11.88 3.54 -2.19
CA VAL A 12 11.97 3.34 -0.73
C VAL A 12 13.42 3.45 -0.27
N ASP A 13 14.32 2.74 -0.95
CA ASP A 13 15.77 2.74 -0.71
C ASP A 13 16.53 2.67 -2.04
N ASN A 14 17.86 2.85 -2.00
CA ASN A 14 18.73 2.69 -3.16
C ASN A 14 20.15 2.23 -2.75
N HIS A 15 21.00 2.02 -3.75
CA HIS A 15 22.37 1.53 -3.57
C HIS A 15 23.30 2.49 -2.82
N ASP A 16 23.01 3.79 -2.76
CA ASP A 16 23.82 4.78 -2.04
C ASP A 16 23.39 4.90 -0.57
N THR A 17 22.14 4.57 -0.26
CA THR A 17 21.48 4.75 1.05
C THR A 17 21.32 3.46 1.85
N GLN A 18 21.68 2.32 1.27
CA GLN A 18 21.70 1.03 1.95
C GLN A 18 22.75 0.97 3.08
N ARG A 19 22.61 -0.02 3.98
CA ARG A 19 23.54 -0.27 5.09
C ARG A 19 24.99 -0.40 4.61
N GLY A 20 25.91 0.23 5.33
CA GLY A 20 27.35 0.21 5.07
C GLY A 20 27.83 1.18 3.99
N GLN A 21 26.97 2.07 3.48
CA GLN A 21 27.32 3.09 2.48
C GLN A 21 27.43 4.49 3.09
N ALA A 22 28.02 5.41 2.34
CA ALA A 22 28.31 6.76 2.82
C ALA A 22 27.06 7.60 3.14
N LEU A 23 25.91 7.29 2.50
CA LEU A 23 24.64 7.99 2.70
C LEU A 23 23.59 7.09 3.38
N GLU A 24 24.04 6.15 4.21
CA GLU A 24 23.16 5.20 4.91
C GLU A 24 21.97 5.89 5.58
N SER A 25 20.76 5.53 5.14
CA SER A 25 19.50 6.13 5.60
C SER A 25 18.32 5.19 5.30
N THR A 26 18.46 3.91 5.65
CA THR A 26 17.47 2.88 5.29
C THR A 26 16.13 3.08 5.99
N VAL A 27 15.04 2.80 5.27
CA VAL A 27 13.72 2.62 5.89
C VAL A 27 13.77 1.40 6.81
N GLN A 28 13.21 1.52 8.01
CA GLN A 28 13.16 0.42 8.97
C GLN A 28 12.32 -0.74 8.43
N GLU A 29 12.77 -1.97 8.68
CA GLU A 29 12.20 -3.21 8.12
C GLU A 29 10.68 -3.32 8.35
N TRP A 30 10.22 -2.99 9.56
CA TRP A 30 8.78 -3.04 9.90
C TRP A 30 7.90 -2.13 9.05
N PHE A 31 8.45 -1.02 8.52
CA PHE A 31 7.70 -0.04 7.71
C PHE A 31 7.88 -0.24 6.20
N LYS A 32 8.78 -1.12 5.75
CA LYS A 32 9.03 -1.32 4.31
C LYS A 32 7.77 -1.73 3.53
N PRO A 33 6.91 -2.65 4.01
CA PRO A 33 5.66 -2.96 3.32
C PRO A 33 4.78 -1.72 3.07
N ALA A 34 4.62 -0.87 4.09
CA ALA A 34 3.84 0.36 4.01
C ALA A 34 4.48 1.40 3.06
N ALA A 35 5.81 1.55 3.12
CA ALA A 35 6.56 2.43 2.23
C ALA A 35 6.42 2.01 0.76
N TYR A 36 6.46 0.69 0.48
CA TYR A 36 6.25 0.17 -0.86
C TYR A 36 4.80 0.33 -1.33
N ALA A 37 3.81 0.12 -0.47
CA ALA A 37 2.41 0.37 -0.79
C ALA A 37 2.17 1.84 -1.21
N LEU A 38 2.82 2.80 -0.54
CA LEU A 38 2.72 4.23 -0.88
C LEU A 38 3.20 4.53 -2.31
N ILE A 39 4.34 3.97 -2.73
CA ILE A 39 4.87 4.23 -4.08
C ILE A 39 4.19 3.38 -5.16
N LEU A 40 3.71 2.18 -4.80
CA LEU A 40 3.14 1.23 -5.76
C LEU A 40 1.64 1.38 -5.96
N LEU A 41 0.86 1.81 -4.97
CA LEU A 41 -0.61 1.75 -5.06
C LEU A 41 -1.28 3.12 -5.22
N ARG A 42 -0.51 4.21 -5.07
CA ARG A 42 -1.00 5.56 -5.39
C ARG A 42 -0.97 5.84 -6.89
N ASP A 43 -1.78 6.80 -7.31
CA ASP A 43 -1.95 7.26 -8.69
C ASP A 43 -0.73 8.04 -9.23
N GLN A 44 0.03 8.65 -8.32
CA GLN A 44 1.15 9.53 -8.61
C GLN A 44 2.51 8.85 -8.49
N GLY A 45 3.47 9.32 -9.28
CA GLY A 45 4.86 8.87 -9.23
C GLY A 45 5.18 7.72 -10.17
N LEU A 46 6.47 7.52 -10.40
CA LEU A 46 7.04 6.41 -11.15
C LEU A 46 7.80 5.51 -10.15
N PRO A 47 7.16 4.46 -9.61
CA PRO A 47 7.80 3.63 -8.59
C PRO A 47 8.97 2.83 -9.15
N CYS A 48 10.06 2.82 -8.38
CA CYS A 48 11.24 2.01 -8.61
C CYS A 48 11.46 1.10 -7.40
N VAL A 49 11.40 -0.22 -7.63
CA VAL A 49 11.66 -1.22 -6.59
C VAL A 49 13.16 -1.43 -6.46
N PHE A 50 13.67 -1.39 -5.23
CA PHE A 50 15.08 -1.56 -4.97
C PHE A 50 15.47 -3.04 -4.96
N TYR A 51 16.54 -3.39 -5.69
CA TYR A 51 17.06 -4.76 -5.77
C TYR A 51 17.35 -5.36 -4.39
N GLY A 52 17.97 -4.58 -3.50
CA GLY A 52 18.34 -5.06 -2.16
C GLY A 52 17.13 -5.37 -1.29
N ASP A 53 16.00 -4.69 -1.51
CA ASP A 53 14.75 -5.00 -0.78
C ASP A 53 14.03 -6.18 -1.39
N TYR A 54 14.15 -6.39 -2.70
CA TYR A 54 13.52 -7.51 -3.37
C TYR A 54 14.24 -8.84 -3.15
N TYR A 55 15.58 -8.83 -3.16
CA TYR A 55 16.40 -10.06 -3.04
C TYR A 55 17.15 -10.18 -1.72
N GLY A 56 17.10 -9.16 -0.87
CA GLY A 56 17.93 -9.08 0.33
C GLY A 56 19.39 -8.76 -0.02
N ILE A 57 20.17 -8.47 1.02
CA ILE A 57 21.63 -8.31 0.92
C ILE A 57 22.27 -9.23 1.95
N SER A 58 23.28 -9.99 1.52
CA SER A 58 24.04 -10.87 2.41
C SER A 58 25.36 -10.24 2.85
N GLY A 59 25.92 -10.71 3.96
CA GLY A 59 27.25 -10.32 4.45
C GLY A 59 27.21 -9.44 5.69
N GLN A 60 28.27 -8.63 5.87
CA GLN A 60 28.44 -7.80 7.08
C GLN A 60 27.33 -6.77 7.27
N TYR A 61 26.76 -6.28 6.17
CA TYR A 61 25.67 -5.29 6.14
C TYR A 61 24.40 -5.93 5.61
N ALA A 62 24.04 -7.09 6.18
CA ALA A 62 22.90 -7.86 5.72
C ALA A 62 21.59 -7.07 5.82
N GLN A 63 20.68 -7.38 4.91
CA GLN A 63 19.34 -6.82 4.83
C GLN A 63 18.35 -7.93 4.47
N GLU A 64 17.21 -7.95 5.16
CA GLU A 64 16.10 -8.84 4.86
C GLU A 64 15.53 -8.59 3.45
N ASP A 65 15.03 -9.64 2.81
CA ASP A 65 14.26 -9.55 1.58
C ASP A 65 12.77 -9.41 1.89
N PHE A 66 12.08 -8.62 1.07
CA PHE A 66 10.65 -8.37 1.15
C PHE A 66 9.95 -8.97 -0.07
N LYS A 67 10.51 -10.04 -0.64
CA LYS A 67 10.09 -10.56 -1.95
C LYS A 67 8.62 -10.92 -1.98
N GLU A 68 8.14 -11.63 -0.95
CA GLU A 68 6.75 -12.12 -0.91
C GLU A 68 5.74 -10.97 -0.89
N VAL A 69 5.93 -9.98 -0.02
CA VAL A 69 5.05 -8.81 0.05
C VAL A 69 5.18 -7.93 -1.19
N LEU A 70 6.37 -7.79 -1.76
CA LEU A 70 6.60 -7.05 -3.00
C LEU A 70 5.92 -7.72 -4.19
N ASP A 71 5.95 -9.05 -4.29
CA ASP A 71 5.23 -9.79 -5.34
C ASP A 71 3.72 -9.53 -5.25
N ARG A 72 3.14 -9.57 -4.05
CA ARG A 72 1.72 -9.23 -3.81
C ARG A 72 1.41 -7.79 -4.21
N LEU A 73 2.19 -6.82 -3.74
CA LEU A 73 2.00 -5.40 -4.08
C LEU A 73 2.16 -5.12 -5.57
N LEU A 74 3.11 -5.76 -6.25
CA LEU A 74 3.31 -5.63 -7.69
C LEU A 74 2.13 -6.20 -8.49
N ALA A 75 1.59 -7.34 -8.07
CA ALA A 75 0.39 -7.92 -8.67
C ALA A 75 -0.83 -6.99 -8.48
N ILE A 76 -1.05 -6.49 -7.27
CA ILE A 76 -2.12 -5.53 -6.95
C ILE A 76 -1.95 -4.25 -7.79
N ARG A 77 -0.74 -3.70 -7.90
CA ARG A 77 -0.48 -2.52 -8.74
C ARG A 77 -0.86 -2.80 -10.19
N LYS A 78 -0.43 -3.94 -10.72
CA LYS A 78 -0.62 -4.31 -12.12
C LYS A 78 -2.09 -4.50 -12.46
N ASP A 79 -2.88 -5.07 -11.56
CA ASP A 79 -4.22 -5.55 -11.89
C ASP A 79 -5.36 -4.71 -11.27
N LEU A 80 -5.12 -3.98 -10.18
CA LEU A 80 -6.18 -3.33 -9.36
C LEU A 80 -5.98 -1.84 -9.06
N ALA A 81 -4.74 -1.33 -8.98
CA ALA A 81 -4.47 0.05 -8.54
C ALA A 81 -4.70 1.10 -9.65
N TYR A 82 -5.92 1.18 -10.17
CA TYR A 82 -6.34 2.10 -11.23
C TYR A 82 -7.56 2.94 -10.83
N GLY A 83 -7.95 3.87 -11.69
CA GLY A 83 -9.07 4.77 -11.43
C GLY A 83 -8.68 5.97 -10.56
N GLU A 84 -9.69 6.81 -10.32
CA GLU A 84 -9.59 8.00 -9.47
C GLU A 84 -9.17 7.62 -8.05
N GLN A 85 -8.35 8.48 -7.44
CA GLN A 85 -7.89 8.31 -6.06
C GLN A 85 -8.63 9.27 -5.13
N THR A 86 -9.09 8.76 -3.99
CA THR A 86 -9.62 9.56 -2.87
C THR A 86 -8.77 9.32 -1.62
N ASP A 87 -8.15 10.38 -1.09
CA ASP A 87 -7.26 10.32 0.07
C ASP A 87 -8.02 10.56 1.39
N TYR A 88 -7.70 9.77 2.43
CA TYR A 88 -8.19 9.86 3.80
C TYR A 88 -7.00 10.12 4.75
N PHE A 89 -6.42 11.31 4.63
CA PHE A 89 -5.20 11.72 5.36
C PHE A 89 -5.58 12.69 6.50
N ASP A 90 -6.52 12.26 7.33
CA ASP A 90 -7.18 13.03 8.39
C ASP A 90 -6.70 12.66 9.80
N ASP A 91 -5.86 11.62 9.94
CA ASP A 91 -5.26 11.17 11.19
C ASP A 91 -3.73 11.04 11.01
N ALA A 92 -2.97 11.48 12.02
CA ALA A 92 -1.51 11.50 12.00
C ALA A 92 -0.86 10.10 12.02
N ASN A 93 -1.57 9.11 12.55
CA ASN A 93 -1.09 7.75 12.74
C ASN A 93 -1.85 6.72 11.89
N CYS A 94 -2.98 7.10 11.28
CA CYS A 94 -3.69 6.25 10.35
C CYS A 94 -4.06 7.03 9.09
N ILE A 95 -3.54 6.60 7.95
CA ILE A 95 -3.88 7.17 6.63
C ILE A 95 -4.50 6.09 5.76
N GLY A 96 -5.34 6.50 4.81
CA GLY A 96 -5.87 5.58 3.81
C GLY A 96 -6.13 6.27 2.48
N TRP A 97 -6.33 5.48 1.45
CA TRP A 97 -6.81 5.97 0.16
C TRP A 97 -7.58 4.88 -0.56
N VAL A 98 -8.52 5.31 -1.40
CA VAL A 98 -9.26 4.44 -2.31
C VAL A 98 -8.82 4.71 -3.73
N ARG A 99 -8.59 3.65 -4.51
CA ARG A 99 -8.51 3.68 -5.97
C ARG A 99 -9.82 3.10 -6.50
N ALA A 100 -10.58 3.88 -7.27
CA ALA A 100 -11.94 3.50 -7.68
C ALA A 100 -12.01 2.29 -8.63
N GLY A 101 -10.86 1.84 -9.18
CA GLY A 101 -10.81 0.87 -10.27
C GLY A 101 -11.00 1.55 -11.63
N ALA A 102 -10.50 0.92 -12.70
CA ALA A 102 -10.86 1.28 -14.07
C ALA A 102 -12.12 0.52 -14.52
N GLU A 103 -12.47 0.64 -15.80
CA GLU A 103 -13.62 -0.07 -16.38
C GLU A 103 -13.52 -1.59 -16.14
N ASN A 104 -14.54 -2.16 -15.50
CA ASN A 104 -14.63 -3.57 -15.09
C ASN A 104 -13.61 -4.02 -14.03
N GLN A 105 -13.00 -3.10 -13.27
CA GLN A 105 -12.14 -3.44 -12.13
C GLN A 105 -12.82 -3.14 -10.80
N THR A 106 -12.43 -3.89 -9.77
CA THR A 106 -12.85 -3.65 -8.39
C THR A 106 -12.10 -2.46 -7.80
N PRO A 107 -12.70 -1.71 -6.85
CA PRO A 107 -12.00 -0.68 -6.13
C PRO A 107 -11.02 -1.31 -5.14
N LEU A 108 -9.98 -0.55 -4.84
CA LEU A 108 -8.91 -0.91 -3.91
C LEU A 108 -8.91 0.09 -2.75
N ALA A 109 -9.10 -0.38 -1.52
CA ALA A 109 -8.99 0.43 -0.31
C ALA A 109 -7.67 0.09 0.40
N VAL A 110 -6.81 1.07 0.63
CA VAL A 110 -5.50 0.87 1.29
C VAL A 110 -5.47 1.67 2.58
N LEU A 111 -4.94 1.07 3.65
CA LEU A 111 -4.72 1.74 4.93
C LEU A 111 -3.32 1.45 5.44
N ILE A 112 -2.75 2.43 6.12
CA ILE A 112 -1.50 2.30 6.86
C ILE A 112 -1.75 2.81 8.27
N SER A 113 -1.34 2.03 9.28
CA SER A 113 -1.16 2.53 10.64
C SER A 113 0.32 2.46 11.03
N ASN A 114 0.84 3.54 11.62
CA ASN A 114 2.22 3.57 12.13
C ASN A 114 2.29 3.41 13.68
N ASP A 115 1.15 3.24 14.33
CA ASP A 115 1.03 3.10 15.79
C ASP A 115 0.12 1.92 16.13
N GLN A 116 -1.04 2.16 16.76
CA GLN A 116 -1.98 1.11 17.17
C GLN A 116 -2.84 0.61 16.01
N GLU A 117 -3.51 -0.53 16.22
CA GLU A 117 -4.59 -0.97 15.33
C GLU A 117 -5.64 0.15 15.20
N ASN A 118 -6.12 0.36 13.98
CA ASN A 118 -7.05 1.43 13.68
C ASN A 118 -7.97 1.02 12.52
N SER A 119 -8.97 1.85 12.22
CA SER A 119 -9.87 1.65 11.08
C SER A 119 -10.26 2.98 10.45
N LYS A 120 -10.70 2.92 9.19
CA LYS A 120 -11.33 4.06 8.51
C LYS A 120 -12.58 3.63 7.77
N SER A 121 -13.63 4.46 7.90
CA SER A 121 -14.78 4.42 7.01
C SER A 121 -14.40 5.05 5.67
N MET A 122 -14.36 4.26 4.60
CA MET A 122 -13.99 4.74 3.26
C MET A 122 -15.04 4.36 2.23
N PHE A 123 -15.33 5.32 1.34
CA PHE A 123 -16.24 5.14 0.21
C PHE A 123 -15.56 4.38 -0.93
N VAL A 124 -16.16 3.28 -1.34
CA VAL A 124 -15.72 2.46 -2.49
C VAL A 124 -16.76 2.38 -3.60
N GLY A 125 -17.96 2.91 -3.39
CA GLY A 125 -19.03 2.98 -4.39
C GLY A 125 -20.27 2.15 -4.01
N PRO A 126 -21.51 2.67 -4.19
CA PRO A 126 -22.74 1.94 -3.88
C PRO A 126 -22.95 0.70 -4.76
N GLU A 127 -22.32 0.62 -5.92
CA GLU A 127 -22.30 -0.56 -6.79
C GLU A 127 -21.60 -1.78 -6.16
N TRP A 128 -20.81 -1.56 -5.10
CA TRP A 128 -20.15 -2.59 -4.31
C TRP A 128 -20.91 -2.95 -3.04
N ALA A 129 -22.11 -2.40 -2.81
CA ALA A 129 -22.95 -2.76 -1.68
C ALA A 129 -23.14 -4.29 -1.57
N ASP A 130 -23.16 -4.78 -0.33
CA ASP A 130 -23.22 -6.21 0.05
C ASP A 130 -22.02 -7.06 -0.38
N GLN A 131 -21.05 -6.51 -1.13
CA GLN A 131 -19.81 -7.21 -1.45
C GLN A 131 -18.90 -7.26 -0.23
N THR A 132 -18.13 -8.34 -0.14
CA THR A 132 -17.19 -8.58 0.95
C THR A 132 -15.75 -8.41 0.49
N PHE A 133 -15.03 -7.55 1.18
CA PHE A 133 -13.63 -7.23 0.94
C PHE A 133 -12.75 -7.98 1.93
N VAL A 134 -11.58 -8.41 1.45
CA VAL A 134 -10.53 -9.09 2.23
C VAL A 134 -9.20 -8.39 2.07
N ASP A 135 -8.31 -8.51 3.04
CA ASP A 135 -6.95 -7.98 2.96
C ASP A 135 -6.07 -8.89 2.08
N LEU A 136 -5.69 -8.39 0.91
CA LEU A 136 -4.88 -9.09 -0.08
C LEU A 136 -3.43 -9.33 0.39
N LEU A 137 -2.98 -8.59 1.41
CA LEU A 137 -1.69 -8.82 2.06
C LEU A 137 -1.78 -9.81 3.23
N GLU A 138 -2.99 -10.24 3.60
CA GLU A 138 -3.25 -11.15 4.74
C GLU A 138 -2.73 -10.62 6.09
N ASN A 139 -2.49 -9.32 6.21
CA ASN A 139 -2.05 -8.69 7.46
C ASN A 139 -3.19 -8.55 8.47
N HIS A 140 -4.44 -8.52 8.00
CA HIS A 140 -5.62 -8.47 8.84
C HIS A 140 -6.65 -9.56 8.48
N PRO A 141 -7.18 -10.34 9.45
CA PRO A 141 -8.04 -11.50 9.17
C PRO A 141 -9.53 -11.15 8.95
N ALA A 142 -9.90 -9.88 9.11
CA ALA A 142 -11.29 -9.46 9.00
C ALA A 142 -11.82 -9.55 7.56
N GLN A 143 -13.14 -9.52 7.46
CA GLN A 143 -13.88 -9.35 6.22
C GLN A 143 -14.75 -8.09 6.36
N VAL A 144 -14.72 -7.23 5.36
CA VAL A 144 -15.44 -5.95 5.38
C VAL A 144 -16.57 -5.99 4.37
N THR A 145 -17.82 -5.95 4.84
CA THR A 145 -18.99 -5.85 3.97
C THR A 145 -19.32 -4.39 3.70
N ILE A 146 -19.47 -4.03 2.43
CA ILE A 146 -19.82 -2.66 2.03
C ILE A 146 -21.31 -2.42 2.27
N ASN A 147 -21.63 -1.29 2.90
CA ASN A 147 -23.00 -0.91 3.19
C ASN A 147 -23.74 -0.37 1.93
N ALA A 148 -25.05 -0.15 2.05
CA ALA A 148 -25.89 0.35 0.96
C ALA A 148 -25.49 1.73 0.43
N ASP A 149 -24.79 2.54 1.23
CA ASP A 149 -24.29 3.86 0.84
C ASP A 149 -22.91 3.79 0.15
N GLY A 150 -22.34 2.59 0.00
CA GLY A 150 -21.05 2.37 -0.66
C GLY A 150 -19.82 2.54 0.23
N TYR A 151 -19.99 2.50 1.56
CA TYR A 151 -18.89 2.62 2.53
C TYR A 151 -18.56 1.28 3.18
N GLY A 152 -17.28 1.06 3.45
CA GLY A 152 -16.76 -0.01 4.30
C GLY A 152 -15.97 0.56 5.48
N GLU A 153 -16.07 -0.08 6.65
CA GLU A 153 -15.20 0.20 7.79
C GLU A 153 -13.98 -0.73 7.71
N PHE A 154 -12.88 -0.23 7.17
CA PHE A 154 -11.70 -1.03 6.87
C PHE A 154 -10.68 -0.96 8.01
N PRO A 155 -10.30 -2.09 8.63
CA PRO A 155 -9.28 -2.10 9.67
C PRO A 155 -7.85 -2.19 9.10
N VAL A 156 -6.88 -1.86 9.94
CA VAL A 156 -5.45 -2.07 9.70
C VAL A 156 -4.77 -2.37 11.04
N ALA A 157 -3.92 -3.39 11.06
CA ALA A 157 -3.17 -3.76 12.26
C ALA A 157 -2.15 -2.68 12.67
N ALA A 158 -1.75 -2.71 13.95
CA ALA A 158 -0.70 -1.84 14.49
C ALA A 158 0.60 -1.94 13.66
N GLY A 159 1.20 -0.78 13.32
CA GLY A 159 2.46 -0.72 12.57
C GLY A 159 2.44 -1.46 11.22
N SER A 160 1.29 -1.49 10.54
CA SER A 160 1.06 -2.34 9.35
C SER A 160 0.38 -1.59 8.20
N VAL A 161 0.22 -2.30 7.08
CA VAL A 161 -0.53 -1.89 5.89
C VAL A 161 -1.55 -2.97 5.55
N SER A 162 -2.77 -2.58 5.21
CA SER A 162 -3.80 -3.49 4.70
C SER A 162 -4.32 -3.01 3.35
N VAL A 163 -4.57 -3.94 2.44
CA VAL A 163 -4.99 -3.67 1.07
C VAL A 163 -6.25 -4.47 0.76
N TRP A 164 -7.39 -3.80 0.78
CA TRP A 164 -8.71 -4.39 0.71
C TRP A 164 -9.27 -4.36 -0.72
N ALA A 165 -9.74 -5.51 -1.20
CA ALA A 165 -10.51 -5.65 -2.43
C ALA A 165 -11.54 -6.78 -2.30
N VAL A 166 -12.51 -6.84 -3.21
CA VAL A 166 -13.40 -8.02 -3.33
C VAL A 166 -12.56 -9.26 -3.59
N ASN A 167 -12.84 -10.35 -2.87
CA ASN A 167 -12.13 -11.60 -3.07
C ASN A 167 -12.50 -12.23 -4.44
N THR A 168 -11.70 -11.96 -5.46
CA THR A 168 -11.83 -12.52 -6.82
C THR A 168 -10.69 -13.48 -7.20
N ILE A 169 -9.83 -13.86 -6.23
CA ILE A 169 -8.67 -14.74 -6.43
C ILE A 169 -8.84 -16.05 -5.65
#